data_AF-A0A7W1JGV8-F1
#
_entry.id   AF-A0A7W1JGV8-F1
#
_cell.length_a   1.000
_cell.length_b   1.000
_cell.length_c   1.000
_cell.angle_alpha   90.00
_cell.angle_beta   90.00
_cell.angle_gamma   90.00
#
_symmetry.space_group_name_H-M   'P 1'
#
loop_
_entity.id
_entity.type
_entity.pdbx_description
1 polymer ?
#
loop_
_entity_poly.entity_id
_entity_poly.type
_entity_poly.pdbx_seq_one_letter_code
_entity_poly.pdbx_strand_id
1 'polypeptide(L)'
;MSQLLDEVRATLRLRHYSIRTETAYVAIIRRFILYHHKRHPQEMGVDEIRQYLSHLAVDGQVAASTQNVALSALLFLYQQVLH
;
A
#
# COMPACT_ATOMS: atom_id res chain seq x y z
N MET A 1 11.09 -1.71 -7.87
CA MET A 1 10.68 -1.15 -6.55
C MET A 1 10.79 0.38 -6.51
N SER A 2 11.93 1.00 -6.88
CA SER A 2 12.01 2.48 -6.89
C SER A 2 11.00 3.09 -7.86
N GLN A 3 10.98 2.62 -9.12
CA GLN A 3 10.08 3.13 -10.16
C GLN A 3 8.60 3.13 -9.75
N LEU A 4 8.06 2.01 -9.25
CA LEU A 4 6.68 1.93 -8.78
C LEU A 4 6.38 2.91 -7.63
N LEU A 5 7.28 3.01 -6.64
CA LEU A 5 7.07 3.92 -5.51
C LEU A 5 7.20 5.39 -5.94
N ASP A 6 8.02 5.68 -6.94
CA ASP A 6 8.14 7.02 -7.52
C ASP A 6 6.86 7.40 -8.28
N GLU A 7 6.27 6.46 -9.01
CA GLU A 7 4.96 6.64 -9.66
C GLU A 7 3.84 6.86 -8.63
N VAL A 8 3.79 6.07 -7.55
CA VAL A 8 2.85 6.29 -6.44
C VAL A 8 2.97 7.71 -5.88
N ARG A 9 4.20 8.19 -5.64
CA ARG A 9 4.42 9.56 -5.14
C ARG A 9 3.96 10.61 -6.15
N ALA A 10 4.28 10.42 -7.43
CA ALA A 10 3.88 11.34 -8.49
C ALA A 10 2.35 11.46 -8.57
N THR A 11 1.64 10.33 -8.56
CA THR A 11 0.17 10.29 -8.60
C THR A 11 -0.46 10.90 -7.34
N LEU A 12 0.12 10.66 -6.15
CA LEU A 12 -0.36 11.27 -4.90
C LEU A 12 -0.22 12.80 -4.93
N ARG A 13 0.93 13.30 -5.39
CA ARG A 13 1.19 14.75 -5.51
C ARG A 13 0.31 15.41 -6.56
N LEU A 14 0.12 14.76 -7.70
CA LEU A 14 -0.77 15.24 -8.76
C LEU A 14 -2.22 15.36 -8.28
N ARG A 15 -2.64 14.49 -7.36
CA ARG A 15 -3.96 14.54 -6.71
C ARG A 15 -3.98 15.40 -5.45
N HIS A 16 -2.94 16.18 -5.19
CA HIS A 16 -2.82 17.11 -4.05
C HIS A 16 -3.00 16.45 -2.67
N TYR A 17 -2.65 15.18 -2.53
CA TYR A 17 -2.58 14.56 -1.21
C TYR A 17 -1.45 15.20 -0.39
N SER A 18 -1.64 15.22 0.94
CA SER A 18 -0.61 15.73 1.84
C SER A 18 0.66 14.87 1.80
N ILE A 19 1.82 15.48 2.07
CA ILE A 19 3.11 14.77 2.21
C ILE A 19 3.03 13.69 3.30
N ARG A 20 2.23 13.90 4.34
CA ARG A 20 1.98 12.92 5.39
C ARG A 20 1.28 11.68 4.83
N THR A 21 0.27 11.86 3.98
CA THR A 21 -0.43 10.76 3.32
C THR A 21 0.49 10.03 2.34
N GLU A 22 1.29 10.77 1.56
CA GLU A 22 2.32 10.19 0.68
C GLU A 22 3.26 9.26 1.45
N THR A 23 3.83 9.76 2.54
CA THR A 23 4.76 9.00 3.38
C THR A 23 4.10 7.74 3.93
N ALA A 24 2.86 7.84 4.41
CA ALA A 24 2.11 6.71 4.94
C ALA A 24 1.83 5.65 3.86
N TYR A 25 1.37 6.08 2.68
CA TYR A 25 0.99 5.17 1.60
C TYR A 25 2.22 4.43 1.06
N VAL A 26 3.31 5.15 0.80
CA VAL A 26 4.57 4.54 0.35
C VAL A 26 5.09 3.54 1.37
N ALA A 27 5.00 3.84 2.66
CA ALA A 27 5.43 2.93 3.71
C ALA A 27 4.60 1.63 3.73
N ILE A 28 3.26 1.74 3.60
CA ILE A 28 2.38 0.57 3.52
C ILE A 28 2.69 -0.26 2.27
N ILE A 29 2.74 0.37 1.10
CA ILE A 29 2.94 -0.35 -0.17
C ILE A 29 4.28 -1.08 -0.14
N ARG A 30 5.32 -0.45 0.39
CA ARG A 30 6.62 -1.11 0.58
C ARG A 30 6.52 -2.31 1.51
N ARG A 31 5.84 -2.19 2.66
CA ARG A 31 5.65 -3.31 3.60
C ARG A 31 4.84 -4.45 3.00
N PHE A 32 3.78 -4.14 2.25
CA PHE A 32 2.97 -5.11 1.51
C PHE A 32 3.80 -5.92 0.51
N ILE A 33 4.62 -5.25 -0.30
CA ILE A 33 5.51 -5.93 -1.26
C ILE A 33 6.54 -6.80 -0.53
N LEU A 34 7.10 -6.32 0.58
CA LEU A 34 8.08 -7.10 1.35
C LEU A 34 7.45 -8.32 2.02
N TYR A 35 6.23 -8.20 2.53
CA TYR A 35 5.47 -9.31 3.10
C TYR A 35 5.24 -10.42 2.07
N HIS A 36 4.93 -10.05 0.82
CA HIS A 36 4.79 -10.98 -0.30
C HIS A 36 6.09 -11.27 -1.05
N HIS A 37 7.23 -11.29 -0.34
CA HIS A 37 8.53 -11.70 -0.88
C HIS A 37 9.01 -10.95 -2.12
N LYS A 38 8.69 -9.65 -2.22
CA LYS A 38 9.01 -8.78 -3.36
C LYS A 38 8.31 -9.17 -4.68
N ARG A 39 7.24 -9.96 -4.63
CA ARG A 39 6.34 -10.16 -5.78
C ARG A 39 5.80 -8.82 -6.26
N HIS A 40 5.66 -8.66 -7.56
CA HIS A 40 5.19 -7.40 -8.13
C HIS A 40 3.68 -7.24 -7.85
N PRO A 41 3.18 -6.06 -7.44
CA PRO A 41 1.74 -5.85 -7.20
C PRO A 41 0.82 -6.16 -8.38
N GLN A 42 1.30 -6.13 -9.62
CA GLN A 42 0.50 -6.56 -10.79
C GLN A 42 0.24 -8.08 -10.81
N GLU A 43 1.05 -8.86 -10.12
CA GLU A 43 0.92 -10.33 -9.99
C GLU A 43 0.15 -10.73 -8.73
N MET A 44 -0.42 -9.74 -8.03
CA MET A 44 -1.11 -9.90 -6.76
C MET A 44 -2.49 -9.25 -6.85
N GLY A 45 -3.40 -9.69 -6.00
CA GLY A 45 -4.76 -9.19 -6.02
C GLY A 45 -5.43 -9.20 -4.67
N VAL A 46 -6.74 -9.43 -4.69
CA VAL A 46 -7.59 -9.35 -3.50
C VAL A 46 -7.14 -10.32 -2.41
N ASP A 47 -6.65 -11.51 -2.78
CA ASP A 47 -6.24 -12.52 -1.80
C ASP A 47 -4.96 -12.12 -1.07
N GLU A 48 -3.96 -11.60 -1.77
CA GLU A 48 -2.75 -11.04 -1.14
C GLU A 48 -3.06 -9.82 -0.27
N ILE A 49 -3.98 -8.96 -0.70
CA ILE A 49 -4.44 -7.83 0.12
C ILE A 49 -5.08 -8.33 1.41
N ARG A 50 -5.99 -9.31 1.33
CA ARG A 50 -6.63 -9.90 2.51
C ARG A 50 -5.61 -10.52 3.45
N GLN A 51 -4.70 -11.33 2.94
CA GLN A 51 -3.64 -11.95 3.75
C GLN A 51 -2.81 -10.91 4.50
N TYR A 52 -2.39 -9.84 3.81
CA TYR A 52 -1.61 -8.77 4.43
C TYR A 52 -2.41 -8.00 5.49
N LEU A 53 -3.67 -7.66 5.23
CA LEU A 53 -4.51 -6.96 6.20
C LEU A 53 -4.85 -7.83 7.42
N SER A 54 -5.03 -9.14 7.22
CA SER A 54 -5.19 -10.10 8.31
C SER A 54 -3.91 -10.23 9.14
N HIS A 55 -2.73 -10.29 8.50
CA HIS A 55 -1.44 -10.29 9.19
C HIS A 55 -1.26 -9.04 10.06
N LEU A 56 -1.61 -7.85 9.55
CA LEU A 56 -1.57 -6.62 10.34
C LEU A 56 -2.45 -6.70 11.59
N ALA A 57 -3.64 -7.30 11.49
CA ALA A 57 -4.58 -7.42 12.60
C ALA A 57 -4.18 -8.48 13.63
N VAL A 58 -3.61 -9.61 13.19
CA VAL A 58 -3.28 -10.76 14.05
C VAL A 58 -1.90 -10.62 14.68
N ASP A 59 -0.87 -10.30 13.89
CA ASP A 59 0.52 -10.32 14.35
C ASP A 59 1.02 -8.95 14.79
N GLY A 60 0.38 -7.87 14.31
CA GLY A 60 0.86 -6.50 14.54
C GLY A 60 0.25 -5.78 15.74
N GLN A 61 -0.84 -6.29 16.33
CA GLN A 61 -1.70 -5.56 17.29
C GLN A 61 -1.96 -4.09 16.86
N VAL A 62 -2.01 -3.83 15.56
CA VAL A 62 -2.10 -2.45 15.08
C VAL A 62 -3.51 -1.92 15.32
N ALA A 63 -3.63 -0.64 15.64
CA ALA A 63 -4.91 0.01 15.78
C ALA A 63 -5.72 -0.09 14.47
N ALA A 64 -7.05 -0.14 14.59
CA ALA A 64 -7.95 -0.16 13.43
C ALA A 64 -7.68 0.99 12.44
N SER A 65 -7.24 2.16 12.94
CA SER A 65 -6.84 3.29 12.11
C SER A 65 -5.62 2.98 11.21
N THR A 66 -4.67 2.19 11.68
CA THR A 66 -3.52 1.74 10.88
C THR A 66 -3.96 0.77 9.77
N GLN A 67 -4.90 -0.13 10.07
CA GLN A 67 -5.45 -1.04 9.05
C GLN A 67 -6.24 -0.26 7.98
N ASN A 68 -6.98 0.77 8.36
CA ASN A 68 -7.70 1.63 7.42
C ASN A 68 -6.77 2.41 6.49
N VAL A 69 -5.65 2.94 7.03
CA VAL A 69 -4.60 3.56 6.21
C VAL A 69 -3.98 2.53 5.27
N ALA A 70 -3.75 1.31 5.75
CA ALA A 70 -3.19 0.25 4.92
C ALA A 70 -4.11 -0.12 3.75
N LEU A 71 -5.39 -0.34 4.03
CA LEU A 71 -6.41 -0.63 3.02
C LEU A 71 -6.51 0.51 2.00
N SER A 72 -6.61 1.77 2.47
CA SER A 72 -6.72 2.94 1.59
C SER A 72 -5.50 3.09 0.67
N ALA A 73 -4.30 2.82 1.18
CA ALA A 73 -3.08 2.86 0.39
C ALA A 73 -3.04 1.77 -0.69
N LEU A 74 -3.49 0.56 -0.36
CA LEU A 74 -3.56 -0.55 -1.32
C LEU A 74 -4.63 -0.30 -2.38
N LEU A 75 -5.82 0.15 -2.00
CA LEU A 75 -6.85 0.53 -2.97
C LEU A 75 -6.36 1.63 -3.90
N PHE A 76 -5.68 2.64 -3.38
CA PHE A 76 -5.07 3.68 -4.20
C PHE A 76 -4.07 3.11 -5.21
N LEU A 77 -3.18 2.22 -4.77
CA LEU A 77 -2.21 1.56 -5.65
C LEU A 77 -2.91 0.84 -6.80
N TYR A 78 -3.89 -0.01 -6.52
CA TYR A 78 -4.56 -0.82 -7.55
C TYR A 78 -5.54 -0.04 -8.43
N GLN A 79 -6.11 1.06 -7.94
CA GLN A 79 -7.11 1.83 -8.70
C GLN A 79 -6.53 3.03 -9.44
N GLN A 80 -5.42 3.60 -8.98
CA GLN A 80 -4.92 4.89 -9.46
C GLN A 80 -3.50 4.83 -10.03
N VAL A 81 -2.77 3.74 -9.81
CA VAL A 81 -1.36 3.60 -10.24
C VAL A 81 -1.19 2.38 -11.13
N LEU A 82 -1.66 1.21 -10.71
CA LEU A 82 -1.60 0.01 -11.54
C LEU A 82 -2.70 0.08 -12.60
N HIS A 83 -2.27 0.09 -13.86
CA HIS A 83 -3.09 0.02 -15.06
C HIS A 83 -2.97 -1.35 -15.73
#